data_AF-A0A2V8V4X8-F1
#
_entry.id   AF-A0A2V8V4X8-F1
#
_cell.length_a   1.000
_cell.length_b   1.000
_cell.length_c   1.000
_cell.angle_alpha   90.00
_cell.angle_beta   90.00
_cell.angle_gamma   90.00
#
_symmetry.space_group_name_H-M   'P 1'
#
loop_
_entity.id
_entity.type
_entity.pdbx_description
1 polymer ?
#
loop_
_entity_poly.entity_id
_entity_poly.type
_entity_poly.pdbx_seq_one_letter_code
_entity_poly.pdbx_strand_id
1 'polypeptide(L)' 'MLRVAVTGIGAICALGRTVEGFGRALREGRSGIGPIRSADCS' A
#
# COMPACT_ATOMS: atom_id res chain seq x y z
N MET A 1 16.96 -26.59 -5.54
CA MET A 1 16.54 -25.25 -5.05
C MET A 1 15.29 -25.40 -4.20
N LEU A 2 15.20 -24.72 -3.06
CA LEU A 2 14.00 -24.75 -2.21
C LEU A 2 12.97 -23.74 -2.74
N ARG A 3 11.70 -24.15 -2.82
CA ARG A 3 10.59 -23.28 -3.18
C ARG A 3 10.08 -22.60 -1.91
N VAL A 4 9.94 -21.28 -1.95
CA VAL A 4 9.43 -20.47 -0.83
C VAL A 4 8.13 -19.81 -1.28
N ALA A 5 7.14 -19.78 -0.39
CA ALA A 5 5.84 -19.18 -0.62
C ALA A 5 5.58 -18.02 0.35
N VAL A 6 4.79 -17.05 -0.11
CA VAL A 6 4.22 -16.02 0.76
C VAL A 6 3.02 -16.62 1.48
N THR A 7 3.05 -16.64 2.80
CA THR A 7 1.99 -17.23 3.65
C THR A 7 1.09 -16.20 4.32
N GLY A 8 1.40 -14.91 4.19
CA GLY A 8 0.61 -13.82 4.74
C GLY A 8 1.03 -12.47 4.14
N ILE A 9 0.10 -11.52 4.11
CA ILE A 9 0.31 -10.19 3.56
C ILE A 9 -0.32 -9.16 4.51
N GLY A 10 0.36 -8.04 4.71
CA GLY A 10 -0.17 -6.83 5.32
C GLY A 10 0.23 -5.61 4.50
N ALA A 11 -0.63 -4.59 4.45
CA ALA A 11 -0.37 -3.40 3.66
C ALA A 11 -0.85 -2.14 4.41
N ILE A 12 0.09 -1.22 4.66
CA ILE A 12 -0.17 0.14 5.11
C ILE A 12 0.66 1.06 4.22
N CYS A 13 -0.02 1.76 3.32
CA CYS A 13 0.60 2.69 2.37
C CYS A 13 -0.43 3.70 1.87
N ALA A 14 -0.02 4.59 0.96
CA ALA A 14 -0.89 5.62 0.38
C ALA A 14 -2.11 5.05 -0.38
N LEU A 15 -2.11 3.78 -0.77
CA LEU A 15 -3.21 3.13 -1.48
C LEU A 15 -4.20 2.41 -0.55
N GLY A 16 -3.86 2.19 0.72
CA GLY A 16 -4.72 1.48 1.66
C GLY A 16 -4.01 1.01 2.93
N ARG A 17 -4.82 0.66 3.93
CA ARG A 17 -4.38 0.14 5.25
C ARG A 17 -4.84 -1.30 5.52
N THR A 18 -5.44 -1.94 4.52
CA THR A 18 -5.85 -3.34 4.55
C THR A 18 -5.47 -3.99 3.23
N VAL A 19 -5.37 -5.32 3.22
CA VAL A 19 -5.02 -6.09 2.02
C VAL A 19 -6.08 -5.89 0.92
N GLU A 20 -7.36 -5.88 1.30
CA GLU A 20 -8.49 -5.69 0.38
C GLU A 20 -8.47 -4.28 -0.21
N GLY A 21 -8.27 -3.26 0.63
CA GLY A 21 -8.23 -1.85 0.21
C GLY A 21 -7.06 -1.58 -0.72
N PHE A 22 -5.85 -2.03 -0.35
CA PHE A 22 -4.64 -1.95 -1.17
C PHE A 22 -4.83 -2.66 -2.51
N GLY A 23 -5.27 -3.92 -2.49
CA GLY A 23 -5.44 -4.72 -3.69
C GLY A 23 -6.50 -4.15 -4.64
N ARG A 24 -7.58 -3.57 -4.11
CA ARG A 24 -8.59 -2.89 -4.94
C ARG A 24 -8.02 -1.63 -5.58
N ALA A 25 -7.34 -0.79 -4.80
CA ALA A 25 -6.75 0.46 -5.29
C ALA A 25 -5.70 0.22 -6.37
N LEU A 26 -4.86 -0.82 -6.20
CA LEU A 26 -3.86 -1.21 -7.17
C LEU A 26 -4.50 -1.67 -8.49
N ARG A 27 -5.53 -2.53 -8.44
CA ARG A 27 -6.23 -3.03 -9.64
C ARG A 27 -6.96 -1.93 -10.41
N GLU A 28 -7.49 -0.95 -9.70
CA GLU A 28 -8.17 0.22 -10.31
C GLU A 28 -7.18 1.27 -10.84
N GLY A 29 -5.86 1.08 -10.67
CA GLY A 29 -4.85 2.02 -11.15
C GLY A 29 -4.86 3.36 -10.41
N ARG A 30 -5.32 3.38 -9.14
CA ARG A 30 -5.36 4.62 -8.34
C ARG A 30 -3.94 5.09 -8.02
N SER A 31 -3.72 6.40 -8.05
CA SER A 31 -2.48 7.01 -7.57
C SER A 31 -2.55 7.28 -6.07
N GLY A 32 -1.49 6.92 -5.35
CA GLY A 32 -1.28 7.32 -3.95
C GLY A 32 -0.56 8.66 -3.78
N ILE A 33 -0.16 9.31 -4.88
CA ILE A 33 0.57 10.57 -4.85
C ILE A 33 -0.41 11.73 -4.70
N GLY A 34 -0.12 12.64 -3.75
CA GLY A 34 -0.89 13.86 -3.53
C GLY A 34 -0.06 14.94 -2.83
N PRO A 35 -0.59 16.17 -2.73
CA PRO A 35 0.09 17.26 -2.06
C PRO A 35 0.38 16.94 -0.58
N ILE A 36 1.54 17.36 -0.09
CA ILE A 36 1.85 17.32 1.34
C ILE A 36 0.85 18.24 2.06
N ARG A 37 0.12 17.70 3.04
CA ARG A 37 -0.82 18.45 3.88
C ARG A 37 -0.32 18.68 5.30
N SER A 38 0.69 17.93 5.70
CA SER A 38 1.32 18.01 7.01
C SER A 38 2.79 17.61 6.84
N ALA A 39 3.68 18.50 7.24
CA ALA A 39 5.09 18.22 7.44
C ALA A 39 5.52 19.03 8.66
N ASP A 40 6.11 18.34 9.63
CA ASP A 40 6.83 19.02 10.70
C ASP A 40 8.23 19.38 10.16
N CYS A 41 8.64 20.63 10.35
CA CYS A 41 9.89 21.18 9.81
C CYS A 41 10.66 21.99 10.86
N SER A 42 10.33 21.84 12.14
CA SER A 42 11.09 22.44 13.25
C SER A 42 12.37 21.68 13.58
#